data_AF-A0A7C2YCL3-F1
#
_entry.id   AF-A0A7C2YCL3-F1
#
_cell.length_a   1.000
_cell.length_b   1.000
_cell.length_c   1.000
_cell.angle_alpha   90.00
_cell.angle_beta   90.00
_cell.angle_gamma   90.00
#
_symmetry.space_group_name_H-M   'P 1'
#
loop_
_entity.id
_entity.type
_entity.pdbx_description
1 polymer ?
#
loop_
_entity_poly.entity_id
_entity_poly.type
_entity_poly.pdbx_seq_one_letter_code
_entity_poly.pdbx_strand_id
1 'polypeptide(L)'
;MKEKILELNRRIEESDEIGSLLNGFSGGYVVPGPSGLITRGRDDVLPTGRNFYSLDPHKVPTPSAFEVGKKLAEKLIEKYLHEEGRYPENVAIFWMANDIMWADGEGMGQIMYLIGVKPLWFSNGRIKGFEVIPLEELSRPRIDVTIRVSGITRDNFPMCIELLDEAIQTVALLPEPLEMNFVKKHTFENLQNNGGDFRSATLRIFCSMPGTYQAGTQLAVYASAWKDEKDLAEVFLYWNGYAYGKGIWGEARHKEFSQILKTVDITYNKVVSDEYDLFGCCCYFGTHGGITAAARYLSGKEIKTYYGDTRNPDFVEVRDLADEIRRVVRTKLLNPKWIEGMKRHGYKGAGDISKRIGRIYGWEATTKEVDDWIFDEIARTFLMNEENKKFFEEHNPWALEEIARRLIEAMERGLWNPADDIKDVLKSLYLEIEGWIEERMGEVKGDFQGGSIDVVTAEEIEYWKNKIKEVLS
;
A
#
# COMPACT_ATOMS: atom_id res chain seq x y z
N MET A 1 -35.46 -11.74 -5.29
CA MET A 1 -34.52 -11.89 -4.13
C MET A 1 -34.32 -13.35 -3.74
N LYS A 2 -35.38 -14.11 -3.39
CA LYS A 2 -35.25 -15.54 -3.02
C LYS A 2 -34.53 -16.41 -4.07
N GLU A 3 -34.88 -16.27 -5.35
CA GLU A 3 -34.21 -17.02 -6.44
C GLU A 3 -32.72 -16.72 -6.53
N LYS A 4 -32.32 -15.44 -6.39
CA LYS A 4 -30.92 -15.05 -6.39
C LYS A 4 -30.15 -15.67 -5.21
N ILE A 5 -30.76 -15.73 -4.03
CA ILE A 5 -30.14 -16.37 -2.85
C ILE A 5 -29.96 -17.88 -3.08
N LEU A 6 -30.98 -18.57 -3.62
CA LEU A 6 -30.89 -19.99 -3.93
C LEU A 6 -29.82 -20.28 -4.99
N GLU A 7 -29.72 -19.45 -6.01
CA GLU A 7 -28.68 -19.56 -7.04
C GLU A 7 -27.28 -19.34 -6.47
N LEU A 8 -27.09 -18.34 -5.58
CA LEU A 8 -25.82 -18.11 -4.90
C LEU A 8 -25.42 -19.32 -4.05
N ASN A 9 -26.35 -19.84 -3.24
CA ASN A 9 -26.09 -21.03 -2.42
C ASN A 9 -25.68 -22.22 -3.28
N ARG A 10 -26.40 -22.46 -4.38
CA ARG A 10 -26.07 -23.53 -5.34
C ARG A 10 -24.64 -23.37 -5.87
N ARG A 11 -24.23 -22.17 -6.29
CA ARG A 11 -22.87 -21.93 -6.80
C ARG A 11 -21.79 -22.07 -5.71
N ILE A 12 -22.11 -21.75 -4.45
CA ILE A 12 -21.20 -22.00 -3.33
C ILE A 12 -21.04 -23.51 -3.12
N GLU A 13 -22.15 -24.26 -3.09
CA GLU A 13 -22.16 -25.72 -2.93
C GLU A 13 -21.47 -26.46 -4.09
N GLU A 14 -21.50 -25.90 -5.29
CA GLU A 14 -20.82 -26.44 -6.48
C GLU A 14 -19.31 -26.18 -6.53
N SER A 15 -18.76 -25.44 -5.55
CA SER A 15 -17.33 -25.17 -5.48
C SER A 15 -16.55 -26.44 -5.13
N ASP A 16 -15.64 -26.86 -6.02
CA ASP A 16 -14.82 -28.07 -5.84
C ASP A 16 -13.34 -27.79 -6.12
N GLU A 17 -12.67 -27.21 -5.12
CA GLU A 17 -11.26 -26.82 -5.21
C GLU A 17 -10.32 -28.04 -5.25
N ILE A 18 -10.62 -29.09 -4.46
CA ILE A 18 -9.79 -30.30 -4.40
C ILE A 18 -9.97 -31.13 -5.67
N GLY A 19 -11.20 -31.33 -6.15
CA GLY A 19 -11.44 -32.05 -7.41
C GLY A 19 -10.81 -31.34 -8.59
N SER A 20 -10.88 -30.00 -8.63
CA SER A 20 -10.22 -29.21 -9.68
C SER A 20 -8.68 -29.33 -9.63
N LEU A 21 -8.08 -29.36 -8.44
CA LEU A 21 -6.65 -29.62 -8.25
C LEU A 21 -6.27 -31.02 -8.77
N LEU A 22 -7.03 -32.06 -8.41
CA LEU A 22 -6.77 -33.45 -8.83
C LEU A 22 -6.95 -33.63 -10.35
N ASN A 23 -7.92 -32.95 -10.95
CA ASN A 23 -8.10 -32.91 -12.39
C ASN A 23 -6.86 -32.26 -13.06
N GLY A 24 -6.35 -31.15 -12.51
CA GLY A 24 -5.13 -30.51 -12.98
C GLY A 24 -3.90 -31.43 -12.92
N PHE A 25 -3.70 -32.15 -11.81
CA PHE A 25 -2.62 -33.14 -11.69
C PHE A 25 -2.73 -34.30 -12.68
N SER A 26 -3.95 -34.61 -13.12
CA SER A 26 -4.21 -35.63 -14.14
C SER A 26 -4.00 -35.12 -15.58
N GLY A 27 -3.51 -33.87 -15.75
CA GLY A 27 -3.39 -33.21 -17.05
C GLY A 27 -4.73 -32.79 -17.66
N GLY A 28 -5.80 -32.75 -16.85
CA GLY A 28 -7.14 -32.37 -17.26
C GLY A 28 -7.30 -30.86 -17.44
N TYR A 29 -8.33 -30.47 -18.19
CA TYR A 29 -8.68 -29.06 -18.41
C TYR A 29 -9.38 -28.48 -17.17
N VAL A 30 -8.77 -27.49 -16.53
CA VAL A 30 -9.38 -26.73 -15.43
C VAL A 30 -10.17 -25.55 -16.02
N VAL A 31 -11.48 -25.55 -15.78
CA VAL A 31 -12.40 -24.57 -16.37
C VAL A 31 -12.03 -23.15 -15.93
N PRO A 32 -11.90 -22.19 -16.87
CA PRO A 32 -11.59 -20.81 -16.53
C PRO A 32 -12.80 -20.07 -15.96
N GLY A 33 -12.54 -19.03 -15.18
CA GLY A 33 -13.59 -18.18 -14.61
C GLY A 33 -13.09 -16.77 -14.29
N PRO A 34 -13.98 -15.79 -14.12
CA PRO A 34 -13.55 -14.47 -13.69
C PRO A 34 -13.09 -14.50 -12.23
N SER A 35 -12.16 -13.60 -11.89
CA SER A 35 -11.82 -13.25 -10.51
C SER A 35 -12.45 -11.91 -10.10
N GLY A 36 -12.49 -11.64 -8.80
CA GLY A 36 -13.11 -10.46 -8.22
C GLY A 36 -13.53 -10.66 -6.77
N LEU A 37 -14.16 -9.65 -6.18
CA LEU A 37 -14.63 -9.68 -4.79
C LEU A 37 -16.14 -9.89 -4.76
N ILE A 38 -16.60 -10.93 -4.06
CA ILE A 38 -18.04 -11.22 -3.93
C ILE A 38 -18.74 -10.05 -3.23
N THR A 39 -18.09 -9.44 -2.24
CA THR A 39 -18.60 -8.24 -1.55
C THR A 39 -18.75 -7.02 -2.44
N ARG A 40 -18.11 -7.01 -3.63
CA ARG A 40 -18.25 -5.97 -4.67
C ARG A 40 -19.27 -6.34 -5.75
N GLY A 41 -20.17 -7.29 -5.45
CA GLY A 41 -21.24 -7.69 -6.36
C GLY A 41 -20.77 -8.62 -7.50
N ARG A 42 -19.53 -9.12 -7.44
CA ARG A 42 -18.98 -10.08 -8.41
C ARG A 42 -19.33 -11.51 -8.01
N ASP A 43 -20.61 -11.85 -8.02
CA ASP A 43 -21.10 -13.21 -7.76
C ASP A 43 -20.87 -14.18 -8.95
N ASP A 44 -20.41 -13.65 -10.08
CA ASP A 44 -19.92 -14.40 -11.25
C ASP A 44 -18.61 -15.16 -10.99
N VAL A 45 -17.90 -14.84 -9.90
CA VAL A 45 -16.66 -15.54 -9.48
C VAL A 45 -16.90 -16.90 -8.85
N LEU A 46 -18.16 -17.23 -8.52
CA LEU A 46 -18.55 -18.56 -8.06
C LEU A 46 -19.00 -19.45 -9.23
N PRO A 47 -18.79 -20.78 -9.16
CA PRO A 47 -18.10 -21.54 -8.11
C PRO A 47 -16.58 -21.32 -8.08
N THR A 48 -15.92 -21.64 -6.96
CA THR A 48 -14.45 -21.70 -6.87
C THR A 48 -13.90 -23.03 -7.42
N GLY A 49 -12.58 -23.21 -7.43
CA GLY A 49 -11.93 -24.32 -8.15
C GLY A 49 -11.67 -24.05 -9.64
N ARG A 50 -11.79 -22.80 -10.09
CA ARG A 50 -11.60 -22.41 -11.49
C ARG A 50 -10.21 -21.82 -11.75
N ASN A 51 -9.74 -21.94 -12.98
CA ASN A 51 -8.53 -21.27 -13.46
C ASN A 51 -8.84 -19.79 -13.74
N PHE A 52 -8.78 -18.96 -12.71
CA PHE A 52 -9.31 -17.62 -12.81
C PHE A 52 -8.49 -16.70 -13.73
N TYR A 53 -9.17 -15.76 -14.38
CA TYR A 53 -8.56 -14.64 -15.11
C TYR A 53 -8.96 -13.31 -14.47
N SER A 54 -8.25 -12.24 -14.79
CA SER A 54 -8.56 -10.89 -14.30
C SER A 54 -9.64 -10.24 -15.17
N LEU A 55 -9.25 -9.40 -16.13
CA LEU A 55 -10.13 -8.60 -16.97
C LEU A 55 -9.44 -8.16 -18.26
N ASP A 56 -10.19 -7.56 -19.18
CA ASP A 56 -9.67 -6.89 -20.36
C ASP A 56 -9.04 -5.53 -19.98
N PRO A 57 -7.70 -5.37 -20.05
CA PRO A 57 -7.03 -4.14 -19.64
C PRO A 57 -7.44 -2.91 -20.46
N HIS A 58 -8.03 -3.10 -21.65
CA HIS A 58 -8.50 -1.99 -22.48
C HIS A 58 -9.82 -1.38 -22.00
N LYS A 59 -10.49 -1.95 -20.99
CA LYS A 59 -11.78 -1.44 -20.47
C LYS A 59 -11.61 -0.62 -19.17
N VAL A 60 -10.37 -0.32 -18.79
CA VAL A 60 -10.04 0.29 -17.51
C VAL A 60 -9.59 1.75 -17.73
N PRO A 61 -10.17 2.73 -17.02
CA PRO A 61 -11.26 2.59 -16.06
C PRO A 61 -12.61 2.38 -16.76
N THR A 62 -13.54 1.69 -16.11
CA THR A 62 -14.93 1.65 -16.59
C THR A 62 -15.63 3.00 -16.33
N PRO A 63 -16.74 3.32 -17.03
CA PRO A 63 -17.51 4.55 -16.75
C PRO A 63 -17.95 4.67 -15.29
N SER A 64 -18.43 3.58 -14.68
CA SER A 64 -18.84 3.57 -13.28
C SER A 64 -17.66 3.75 -12.32
N ALA A 65 -16.51 3.13 -12.62
CA ALA A 65 -15.29 3.31 -11.83
C ALA A 65 -14.78 4.75 -11.91
N PHE A 66 -14.89 5.42 -13.08
CA PHE A 66 -14.53 6.83 -13.21
C PHE A 66 -15.39 7.74 -12.33
N GLU A 67 -16.70 7.51 -12.23
CA GLU A 67 -17.58 8.29 -11.34
C GLU A 67 -17.21 8.13 -9.86
N VAL A 68 -16.84 6.92 -9.43
CA VAL A 68 -16.35 6.69 -8.06
C VAL A 68 -14.99 7.37 -7.85
N GLY A 69 -14.08 7.27 -8.83
CA GLY A 69 -12.79 7.95 -8.82
C GLY A 69 -12.92 9.47 -8.73
N LYS A 70 -13.87 10.06 -9.46
CA LYS A 70 -14.23 11.47 -9.37
C LYS A 70 -14.65 11.85 -7.95
N LYS A 71 -15.58 11.10 -7.34
CA LYS A 71 -16.00 11.33 -5.95
C LYS A 71 -14.83 11.23 -4.96
N LEU A 72 -13.93 10.25 -5.13
CA LEU A 72 -12.72 10.12 -4.30
C LEU A 72 -11.82 11.35 -4.41
N ALA A 73 -11.60 11.85 -5.61
CA ALA A 73 -10.78 13.03 -5.85
C ALA A 73 -11.42 14.29 -5.25
N GLU A 74 -12.74 14.47 -5.40
CA GLU A 74 -13.49 15.58 -4.79
C GLU A 74 -13.41 15.54 -3.27
N LYS A 75 -13.63 14.38 -2.65
CA LYS A 75 -13.55 14.21 -1.19
C LYS A 75 -12.13 14.41 -0.65
N LEU A 76 -11.11 13.96 -1.37
CA LEU A 76 -9.72 14.19 -1.01
C LEU A 76 -9.39 15.69 -1.01
N ILE A 77 -9.79 16.40 -2.06
CA ILE A 77 -9.57 17.85 -2.18
C ILE A 77 -10.35 18.61 -1.11
N GLU A 78 -11.63 18.26 -0.90
CA GLU A 78 -12.50 18.89 0.11
C GLU A 78 -11.91 18.76 1.52
N LYS A 79 -11.46 17.56 1.90
CA LYS A 79 -10.82 17.32 3.20
C LYS A 79 -9.55 18.15 3.38
N TYR A 80 -8.66 18.14 2.39
CA TYR A 80 -7.43 18.93 2.45
C TYR A 80 -7.69 20.43 2.51
N LEU A 81 -8.62 20.92 1.69
CA LEU A 81 -8.98 22.34 1.67
C LEU A 81 -9.59 22.79 3.00
N HIS A 82 -10.38 21.93 3.64
CA HIS A 82 -10.95 22.18 4.96
C HIS A 82 -9.88 22.25 6.05
N GLU A 83 -8.87 21.37 6.01
CA GLU A 83 -7.80 21.31 7.02
C GLU A 83 -6.72 22.37 6.84
N GLU A 84 -6.30 22.63 5.60
CA GLU A 84 -5.12 23.44 5.27
C GLU A 84 -5.47 24.79 4.64
N GLY A 85 -6.75 25.05 4.32
CA GLY A 85 -7.22 26.32 3.76
C GLY A 85 -6.72 26.63 2.33
N ARG A 86 -6.08 25.67 1.67
CA ARG A 86 -5.56 25.76 0.30
C ARG A 86 -5.76 24.44 -0.46
N TYR A 87 -5.66 24.47 -1.78
CA TYR A 87 -5.59 23.24 -2.57
C TYR A 87 -4.26 22.52 -2.35
N PRO A 88 -4.24 21.17 -2.35
CA PRO A 88 -2.97 20.44 -2.39
C PRO A 88 -2.34 20.63 -3.77
N GLU A 89 -1.02 20.85 -3.83
CA GLU A 89 -0.35 21.01 -5.12
C GLU A 89 -0.02 19.66 -5.77
N ASN A 90 0.33 18.66 -4.95
CA ASN A 90 0.66 17.31 -5.41
C ASN A 90 0.15 16.21 -4.47
N VAL A 91 -0.48 15.19 -5.03
CA VAL A 91 -0.91 13.97 -4.34
C VAL A 91 -0.03 12.78 -4.76
N ALA A 92 0.73 12.23 -3.83
CA ALA A 92 1.47 10.99 -4.00
C ALA A 92 0.56 9.77 -3.82
N ILE A 93 0.35 8.99 -4.87
CA ILE A 93 -0.59 7.86 -4.90
C ILE A 93 0.15 6.55 -5.07
N PHE A 94 -0.10 5.59 -4.18
CA PHE A 94 0.30 4.20 -4.41
C PHE A 94 -0.74 3.49 -5.28
N TRP A 95 -0.45 3.32 -6.57
CA TRP A 95 -1.38 2.72 -7.52
C TRP A 95 -1.12 1.23 -7.72
N MET A 96 -2.01 0.42 -7.17
CA MET A 96 -1.88 -1.04 -7.09
C MET A 96 -2.76 -1.77 -8.10
N ALA A 97 -2.38 -3.00 -8.46
CA ALA A 97 -3.13 -3.80 -9.44
C ALA A 97 -4.54 -4.17 -8.96
N ASN A 98 -4.77 -4.20 -7.65
CA ASN A 98 -6.09 -4.44 -7.07
C ASN A 98 -7.08 -3.31 -7.38
N ASP A 99 -6.62 -2.08 -7.60
CA ASP A 99 -7.49 -0.99 -8.08
C ASP A 99 -8.15 -1.36 -9.41
N ILE A 100 -7.34 -1.93 -10.31
CA ILE A 100 -7.80 -2.37 -11.61
C ILE A 100 -8.61 -3.66 -11.48
N MET A 101 -8.04 -4.69 -10.83
CA MET A 101 -8.62 -6.04 -10.80
C MET A 101 -9.86 -6.18 -9.90
N TRP A 102 -10.00 -5.38 -8.84
CA TRP A 102 -11.10 -5.50 -7.87
C TRP A 102 -12.09 -4.33 -7.93
N ALA A 103 -11.66 -3.19 -8.48
CA ALA A 103 -12.44 -1.96 -8.52
C ALA A 103 -12.55 -1.35 -9.93
N ASP A 104 -12.22 -2.11 -10.97
CA ASP A 104 -12.42 -1.72 -12.37
C ASP A 104 -11.76 -0.38 -12.77
N GLY A 105 -10.75 0.08 -12.01
CA GLY A 105 -9.98 1.30 -12.25
C GLY A 105 -10.46 2.57 -11.53
N GLU A 106 -11.10 2.47 -10.36
CA GLU A 106 -11.52 3.64 -9.58
C GLU A 106 -10.37 4.63 -9.28
N GLY A 107 -9.20 4.13 -8.89
CA GLY A 107 -8.00 4.91 -8.59
C GLY A 107 -7.38 5.51 -9.85
N MET A 108 -7.40 4.79 -10.98
CA MET A 108 -7.07 5.37 -12.27
C MET A 108 -8.00 6.54 -12.61
N GLY A 109 -9.31 6.38 -12.40
CA GLY A 109 -10.30 7.44 -12.59
C GLY A 109 -10.06 8.63 -11.66
N GLN A 110 -9.67 8.38 -10.41
CA GLN A 110 -9.30 9.41 -9.45
C GLN A 110 -8.09 10.22 -9.92
N ILE A 111 -7.02 9.54 -10.36
CA ILE A 111 -5.81 10.20 -10.90
C ILE A 111 -6.17 11.07 -12.10
N MET A 112 -6.95 10.53 -13.05
CA MET A 112 -7.41 11.26 -14.23
C MET A 112 -8.20 12.52 -13.84
N TYR A 113 -9.13 12.41 -12.89
CA TYR A 113 -9.91 13.56 -12.46
C TYR A 113 -9.05 14.59 -11.72
N LEU A 114 -8.11 14.20 -10.85
CA LEU A 114 -7.21 15.12 -10.15
C LEU A 114 -6.47 16.07 -11.12
N ILE A 115 -5.88 15.51 -12.19
CA ILE A 115 -5.20 16.29 -13.24
C ILE A 115 -6.18 17.00 -14.20
N GLY A 116 -7.49 16.74 -14.07
CA GLY A 116 -8.56 17.40 -14.82
C GLY A 116 -8.76 16.84 -16.23
N VAL A 117 -8.64 15.52 -16.39
CA VAL A 117 -9.02 14.81 -17.62
C VAL A 117 -10.11 13.79 -17.32
N LYS A 118 -10.87 13.41 -18.35
CA LYS A 118 -11.83 12.30 -18.28
C LYS A 118 -11.58 11.29 -19.41
N PRO A 119 -11.73 9.99 -19.16
CA PRO A 119 -11.59 8.96 -20.17
C PRO A 119 -12.68 9.05 -21.24
N LEU A 120 -12.34 8.64 -22.45
CA LEU A 120 -13.27 8.47 -23.57
C LEU A 120 -13.41 6.97 -23.85
N TRP A 121 -14.63 6.51 -24.09
CA TRP A 121 -14.91 5.11 -24.39
C TRP A 121 -15.51 4.93 -25.79
N PHE A 122 -15.22 3.80 -26.41
CA PHE A 122 -16.02 3.27 -27.50
C PHE A 122 -17.35 2.69 -26.99
N SER A 123 -18.29 2.44 -27.88
CA SER A 123 -19.59 1.82 -27.54
C SER A 123 -19.46 0.43 -26.90
N ASN A 124 -18.32 -0.25 -27.10
CA ASN A 124 -18.03 -1.57 -26.49
C ASN A 124 -17.35 -1.47 -25.10
N GLY A 125 -17.22 -0.26 -24.55
CA GLY A 125 -16.62 0.01 -23.24
C GLY A 125 -15.09 0.03 -23.22
N ARG A 126 -14.40 -0.19 -24.34
CA ARG A 126 -12.94 -0.02 -24.40
C ARG A 126 -12.58 1.45 -24.42
N ILE A 127 -11.46 1.78 -23.79
CA ILE A 127 -10.89 3.12 -23.79
C ILE A 127 -10.44 3.50 -25.20
N LYS A 128 -10.91 4.67 -25.63
CA LYS A 128 -10.53 5.36 -26.87
C LYS A 128 -9.40 6.37 -26.64
N GLY A 129 -9.31 6.92 -25.44
CA GLY A 129 -8.35 7.96 -25.07
C GLY A 129 -8.87 8.74 -23.86
N PHE A 130 -8.56 10.03 -23.81
CA PHE A 130 -9.07 10.96 -22.80
C PHE A 130 -9.39 12.31 -23.45
N GLU A 131 -10.16 13.13 -22.75
CA GLU A 131 -10.35 14.54 -23.06
C GLU A 131 -10.02 15.39 -21.84
N VAL A 132 -9.49 16.59 -22.09
CA VAL A 132 -9.20 17.58 -21.04
C VAL A 132 -10.49 18.26 -20.63
N ILE A 133 -10.77 18.29 -19.33
CA ILE A 133 -11.89 19.06 -18.77
C ILE A 133 -11.46 20.53 -18.72
N PRO A 134 -12.19 21.47 -19.35
CA PRO A 134 -11.88 22.91 -19.28
C PRO A 134 -11.89 23.42 -17.83
N LEU A 135 -11.06 24.41 -17.50
CA LEU A 135 -10.98 24.94 -16.13
C LEU A 135 -12.30 25.53 -15.64
N GLU A 136 -13.12 26.07 -16.55
CA GLU A 136 -14.45 26.60 -16.24
C GLU A 136 -15.40 25.49 -15.77
N GLU A 137 -15.29 24.29 -16.33
CA GLU A 137 -16.05 23.12 -15.88
C GLU A 137 -15.42 22.51 -14.63
N LEU A 138 -14.09 22.43 -14.57
CA LEU A 138 -13.33 21.84 -13.46
C LEU A 138 -13.47 22.64 -12.16
N SER A 139 -13.63 23.96 -12.25
CA SER A 139 -13.88 24.90 -11.14
C SER A 139 -12.85 24.89 -10.00
N ARG A 140 -11.63 24.41 -10.27
CA ARG A 140 -10.49 24.33 -9.33
C ARG A 140 -9.17 24.17 -10.10
N PRO A 141 -8.01 24.34 -9.44
CA PRO A 141 -6.73 24.00 -10.06
C PRO A 141 -6.63 22.53 -10.46
N ARG A 142 -5.81 22.23 -11.48
CA ARG A 142 -5.36 20.87 -11.78
C ARG A 142 -4.32 20.48 -10.74
N ILE A 143 -4.56 19.38 -10.05
CA ILE A 143 -3.70 18.88 -8.97
C ILE A 143 -2.64 17.98 -9.58
N ASP A 144 -1.36 18.20 -9.25
CA ASP A 144 -0.29 17.31 -9.70
C ASP A 144 -0.34 15.97 -8.97
N VAL A 145 0.27 14.94 -9.57
CA VAL A 145 0.24 13.58 -9.03
C VAL A 145 1.62 12.94 -9.13
N THR A 146 2.11 12.37 -8.03
CA THR A 146 3.26 11.47 -8.03
C THR A 146 2.76 10.05 -7.87
N ILE A 147 2.90 9.22 -8.89
CA ILE A 147 2.32 7.88 -8.92
C ILE A 147 3.43 6.86 -8.70
N ARG A 148 3.40 6.17 -7.55
CA ARG A 148 4.14 4.93 -7.39
C ARG A 148 3.25 3.77 -7.86
N VAL A 149 3.48 3.27 -9.06
CA VAL A 149 2.71 2.16 -9.64
C VAL A 149 3.29 0.83 -9.21
N SER A 150 2.51 -0.15 -8.73
CA SER A 150 3.03 -1.44 -8.28
C SER A 150 3.69 -2.24 -9.42
N GLY A 151 4.65 -3.14 -9.10
CA GLY A 151 5.29 -4.00 -10.11
C GLY A 151 4.29 -4.90 -10.86
N ILE A 152 3.25 -5.39 -10.17
CA ILE A 152 2.17 -6.15 -10.80
C ILE A 152 1.40 -5.28 -11.80
N THR A 153 1.14 -4.01 -11.44
CA THR A 153 0.47 -3.07 -12.35
C THR A 153 1.34 -2.77 -13.58
N ARG A 154 2.64 -2.54 -13.38
CA ARG A 154 3.63 -2.37 -14.46
C ARG A 154 3.57 -3.53 -15.44
N ASP A 155 3.61 -4.77 -14.94
CA ASP A 155 3.75 -5.95 -15.79
C ASP A 155 2.45 -6.31 -16.54
N ASN A 156 1.30 -6.05 -15.93
CA ASN A 156 0.00 -6.51 -16.46
C ASN A 156 -0.84 -5.42 -17.13
N PHE A 157 -0.60 -4.14 -16.83
CA PHE A 157 -1.43 -3.02 -17.31
C PHE A 157 -0.58 -1.87 -17.90
N PRO A 158 0.37 -2.15 -18.82
CA PRO A 158 1.26 -1.11 -19.34
C PRO A 158 0.52 0.00 -20.09
N MET A 159 -0.55 -0.33 -20.81
CA MET A 159 -1.35 0.67 -21.53
C MET A 159 -2.04 1.67 -20.60
N CYS A 160 -2.41 1.26 -19.39
CA CYS A 160 -3.00 2.17 -18.42
C CYS A 160 -1.95 3.19 -17.92
N ILE A 161 -0.70 2.74 -17.75
CA ILE A 161 0.44 3.60 -17.40
C ILE A 161 0.74 4.59 -18.54
N GLU A 162 0.82 4.10 -19.78
CA GLU A 162 1.07 4.95 -20.95
C GLU A 162 -0.03 6.01 -21.15
N LEU A 163 -1.30 5.64 -20.95
CA LEU A 163 -2.42 6.58 -21.07
C LEU A 163 -2.36 7.69 -20.01
N LEU A 164 -2.03 7.35 -18.76
CA LEU A 164 -1.88 8.34 -17.70
C LEU A 164 -0.68 9.26 -17.97
N ASP A 165 0.45 8.72 -18.39
CA ASP A 165 1.63 9.52 -18.75
C ASP A 165 1.34 10.47 -19.93
N GLU A 166 0.60 10.02 -20.94
CA GLU A 166 0.16 10.87 -22.05
C GLU A 166 -0.78 11.99 -21.59
N ALA A 167 -1.70 11.70 -20.67
CA ALA A 167 -2.57 12.70 -20.08
C ALA A 167 -1.80 13.74 -19.25
N ILE A 168 -0.83 13.29 -18.44
CA ILE A 168 0.02 14.18 -17.62
C ILE A 168 0.84 15.11 -18.52
N GLN A 169 1.48 14.58 -19.57
CA GLN A 169 2.23 15.39 -20.53
C GLN A 169 1.33 16.40 -21.26
N THR A 170 0.12 15.99 -21.63
CA THR A 170 -0.86 16.87 -22.27
C THR A 170 -1.28 18.01 -21.34
N VAL A 171 -1.59 17.71 -20.08
CA VAL A 171 -1.98 18.70 -19.07
C VAL A 171 -0.84 19.67 -18.75
N ALA A 172 0.40 19.20 -18.71
CA ALA A 172 1.58 20.03 -18.46
C ALA A 172 1.80 21.12 -19.54
N LEU A 173 1.33 20.88 -20.78
CA LEU A 173 1.49 21.80 -21.92
C LEU A 173 0.35 22.81 -22.09
N LEU A 174 -0.73 22.69 -21.33
CA LEU A 174 -1.90 23.56 -21.49
C LEU A 174 -1.53 25.04 -21.27
N PRO A 175 -2.10 25.98 -22.05
CA PRO A 175 -1.83 27.42 -21.92
C PRO A 175 -2.58 28.04 -20.72
N GLU A 176 -2.44 27.44 -19.53
CA GLU A 176 -3.09 27.84 -18.30
C GLU A 176 -2.13 28.54 -17.33
N PRO A 177 -2.62 29.41 -16.41
CA PRO A 177 -1.82 29.97 -15.32
C PRO A 177 -1.27 28.89 -14.37
N LEU A 178 -0.07 29.11 -13.83
CA LEU A 178 0.57 28.13 -12.92
C LEU A 178 -0.24 27.87 -11.65
N GLU A 179 -0.91 28.89 -11.11
CA GLU A 179 -1.77 28.76 -9.92
C GLU A 179 -3.06 27.94 -10.16
N MET A 180 -3.40 27.68 -11.42
CA MET A 180 -4.55 26.85 -11.80
C MET A 180 -4.13 25.50 -12.40
N ASN A 181 -2.83 25.25 -12.54
CA ASN A 181 -2.31 24.01 -13.11
C ASN A 181 -0.97 23.65 -12.45
N PHE A 182 -1.06 22.89 -11.35
CA PHE A 182 0.12 22.49 -10.58
C PHE A 182 0.99 21.47 -11.32
N VAL A 183 0.41 20.66 -12.21
CA VAL A 183 1.17 19.78 -13.14
C VAL A 183 2.13 20.61 -13.98
N LYS A 184 1.63 21.71 -14.57
CA LYS A 184 2.44 22.66 -15.34
C LYS A 184 3.45 23.41 -14.47
N LYS A 185 3.03 23.90 -13.29
CA LYS A 185 3.90 24.59 -12.33
C LYS A 185 5.14 23.77 -12.01
N HIS A 186 4.97 22.53 -11.53
CA HIS A 186 6.10 21.67 -11.18
C HIS A 186 6.88 21.20 -12.41
N THR A 187 6.23 21.01 -13.56
CA THR A 187 6.96 20.71 -14.82
C THR A 187 7.89 21.86 -15.20
N PHE A 188 7.43 23.11 -15.07
CA PHE A 188 8.24 24.29 -15.37
C PHE A 188 9.42 24.44 -14.40
N GLU A 189 9.21 24.20 -13.11
CA GLU A 189 10.28 24.17 -12.10
C GLU A 189 11.31 23.07 -12.41
N ASN A 190 10.86 21.86 -12.77
CA ASN A 190 11.74 20.76 -13.12
C ASN A 190 12.55 21.03 -14.41
N LEU A 191 11.94 21.68 -15.42
CA LEU A 191 12.63 22.09 -16.64
C LEU A 191 13.81 23.01 -16.36
N GLN A 192 13.66 23.94 -15.40
CA GLN A 192 14.76 24.83 -15.00
C GLN A 192 15.90 24.08 -14.33
N ASN A 193 15.58 23.03 -13.57
CA ASN A 193 16.54 22.25 -12.82
C ASN A 193 17.25 21.16 -13.64
N ASN A 194 16.66 20.71 -14.75
CA ASN A 194 17.16 19.58 -15.54
C ASN A 194 17.77 19.97 -16.90
N GLY A 195 18.01 21.25 -17.14
CA GLY A 195 18.58 21.74 -18.40
C GLY A 195 17.59 21.79 -19.58
N GLY A 196 16.29 21.81 -19.29
CA GLY A 196 15.24 22.00 -20.30
C GLY A 196 14.73 20.71 -20.95
N ASP A 197 15.03 19.53 -20.40
CA ASP A 197 14.47 18.27 -20.91
C ASP A 197 13.00 18.10 -20.46
N PHE A 198 12.09 18.35 -21.40
CA PHE A 198 10.65 18.22 -21.18
C PHE A 198 10.22 16.81 -20.78
N ARG A 199 10.87 15.76 -21.33
CA ARG A 199 10.47 14.40 -21.00
C ARG A 199 10.77 14.09 -19.54
N SER A 200 11.96 14.45 -19.07
CA SER A 200 12.35 14.25 -17.66
C SER A 200 11.54 15.14 -16.71
N ALA A 201 11.17 16.37 -17.12
CA ALA A 201 10.40 17.28 -16.28
C ALA A 201 8.95 16.84 -16.03
N THR A 202 8.38 16.06 -16.95
CA THR A 202 7.02 15.52 -16.89
C THR A 202 6.92 14.13 -16.26
N LEU A 203 8.03 13.56 -15.77
CA LEU A 203 8.00 12.27 -15.10
C LEU A 203 7.20 12.33 -13.80
N ARG A 204 6.16 11.50 -13.73
CA ARG A 204 5.28 11.36 -12.56
C ARG A 204 5.01 9.92 -12.16
N ILE A 205 5.28 8.95 -13.03
CA ILE A 205 5.02 7.54 -12.77
C ILE A 205 6.34 6.81 -12.52
N PHE A 206 6.47 6.25 -11.32
CA PHE A 206 7.66 5.58 -10.84
C PHE A 206 7.34 4.18 -10.32
N CYS A 207 8.28 3.25 -10.44
CA CYS A 207 8.16 1.89 -9.93
C CYS A 207 9.54 1.30 -9.61
N SER A 208 9.55 0.08 -9.10
CA SER A 208 10.76 -0.72 -8.96
C SER A 208 11.44 -0.99 -10.30
N MET A 209 12.74 -1.27 -10.26
CA MET A 209 13.54 -1.69 -11.41
C MET A 209 12.82 -2.80 -12.21
N PRO A 210 12.94 -2.84 -13.54
CA PRO A 210 12.41 -3.94 -14.34
C PRO A 210 12.83 -5.32 -13.80
N GLY A 211 11.87 -6.24 -13.72
CA GLY A 211 12.09 -7.59 -13.17
C GLY A 211 12.12 -7.68 -11.65
N THR A 212 12.05 -6.55 -10.92
CA THR A 212 11.97 -6.52 -9.46
C THR A 212 10.62 -6.01 -8.97
N TYR A 213 10.32 -6.30 -7.70
CA TYR A 213 9.06 -5.97 -7.02
C TYR A 213 9.35 -5.39 -5.64
N GLN A 214 8.30 -4.98 -4.92
CA GLN A 214 8.39 -4.36 -3.60
C GLN A 214 9.08 -2.99 -3.62
N ALA A 215 9.21 -2.37 -2.45
CA ALA A 215 9.68 -1.00 -2.29
C ALA A 215 10.99 -0.90 -1.51
N GLY A 216 11.55 -2.02 -1.05
CA GLY A 216 12.75 -2.07 -0.21
C GLY A 216 12.47 -1.71 1.26
N THR A 217 11.65 -0.70 1.53
CA THR A 217 11.36 -0.21 2.89
C THR A 217 10.84 -1.30 3.82
N GLN A 218 9.97 -2.20 3.34
CA GLN A 218 9.49 -3.32 4.15
C GLN A 218 10.60 -4.30 4.54
N LEU A 219 11.61 -4.48 3.68
CA LEU A 219 12.73 -5.38 3.94
C LEU A 219 13.66 -4.76 4.99
N ALA A 220 13.93 -3.45 4.88
CA ALA A 220 14.69 -2.71 5.88
C ALA A 220 14.01 -2.76 7.26
N VAL A 221 12.70 -2.53 7.31
CA VAL A 221 11.90 -2.62 8.54
C VAL A 221 11.97 -4.01 9.16
N TYR A 222 11.69 -5.07 8.39
CA TYR A 222 11.69 -6.43 8.93
C TYR A 222 13.08 -6.94 9.31
N ALA A 223 14.13 -6.51 8.61
CA ALA A 223 15.51 -6.81 8.97
C ALA A 223 16.03 -5.93 10.11
N SER A 224 15.25 -4.95 10.58
CA SER A 224 15.70 -3.93 11.55
C SER A 224 16.96 -3.17 11.09
N ALA A 225 17.23 -3.18 9.78
CA ALA A 225 18.42 -2.63 9.14
C ALA A 225 18.24 -1.15 8.80
N TRP A 226 17.91 -0.35 9.81
CA TRP A 226 17.71 1.09 9.72
C TRP A 226 17.90 1.73 11.11
N LYS A 227 18.35 2.99 11.17
CA LYS A 227 18.52 3.77 12.41
C LYS A 227 17.44 4.84 12.53
N ASP A 228 17.19 5.59 11.46
CA ASP A 228 16.24 6.69 11.45
C ASP A 228 15.41 6.76 10.15
N GLU A 229 14.53 7.74 10.06
CA GLU A 229 13.64 7.95 8.91
C GLU A 229 14.39 8.21 7.60
N LYS A 230 15.60 8.79 7.68
CA LYS A 230 16.43 9.05 6.50
C LYS A 230 16.84 7.74 5.85
N ASP A 231 17.24 6.73 6.62
CA ASP A 231 17.59 5.41 6.05
C ASP A 231 16.42 4.83 5.26
N LEU A 232 15.19 4.89 5.81
CA LEU A 232 13.99 4.38 5.14
C LEU A 232 13.64 5.17 3.87
N ALA A 233 13.83 6.50 3.89
CA ALA A 233 13.68 7.36 2.73
C ALA A 233 14.70 7.01 1.63
N GLU A 234 15.97 6.80 1.97
CA GLU A 234 17.04 6.45 1.03
C GLU A 234 16.82 5.07 0.41
N VAL A 235 16.44 4.05 1.21
CA VAL A 235 16.01 2.74 0.70
C VAL A 235 14.88 2.92 -0.31
N PHE A 236 13.86 3.70 0.05
CA PHE A 236 12.70 3.91 -0.80
C PHE A 236 13.09 4.57 -2.13
N LEU A 237 13.88 5.65 -2.11
CA LEU A 237 14.32 6.32 -3.33
C LEU A 237 15.11 5.36 -4.22
N TYR A 238 16.07 4.63 -3.66
CA TYR A 238 16.91 3.70 -4.42
C TYR A 238 16.08 2.64 -5.16
N TRP A 239 15.15 1.99 -4.44
CA TRP A 239 14.36 0.90 -5.01
C TRP A 239 13.25 1.36 -5.94
N ASN A 240 12.77 2.60 -5.83
CA ASN A 240 11.56 3.06 -6.51
C ASN A 240 11.80 4.18 -7.54
N GLY A 241 13.02 4.71 -7.65
CA GLY A 241 13.39 5.78 -8.58
C GLY A 241 13.54 5.37 -10.05
N TYR A 242 12.71 4.46 -10.56
CA TYR A 242 12.70 4.06 -11.98
C TYR A 242 11.43 4.56 -12.65
N ALA A 243 11.60 5.33 -13.72
CA ALA A 243 10.50 5.99 -14.42
C ALA A 243 9.79 5.08 -15.42
N TYR A 244 8.48 5.23 -15.53
CA TYR A 244 7.63 4.49 -16.47
C TYR A 244 6.65 5.42 -17.18
N GLY A 245 6.30 5.08 -18.41
CA GLY A 245 5.39 5.88 -19.24
C GLY A 245 5.61 5.60 -20.72
N LYS A 246 4.98 6.40 -21.57
CA LYS A 246 5.13 6.27 -23.02
C LYS A 246 6.57 6.59 -23.41
N GLY A 247 7.26 5.63 -24.03
CA GLY A 247 8.65 5.78 -24.46
C GLY A 247 9.70 5.74 -23.34
N ILE A 248 9.34 5.41 -22.09
CA ILE A 248 10.28 5.20 -20.99
C ILE A 248 9.81 4.02 -20.12
N TRP A 249 10.67 3.01 -19.92
CA TRP A 249 10.24 1.78 -19.24
C TRP A 249 11.29 1.22 -18.29
N GLY A 250 11.38 1.83 -17.11
CA GLY A 250 12.26 1.41 -16.03
C GLY A 250 13.66 2.01 -16.10
N GLU A 251 13.81 3.19 -16.71
CA GLU A 251 15.05 3.93 -16.65
C GLU A 251 15.24 4.57 -15.27
N ALA A 252 16.46 4.53 -14.74
CA ALA A 252 16.79 5.20 -13.48
C ALA A 252 16.64 6.72 -13.62
N ARG A 253 15.82 7.31 -12.75
CA ARG A 253 15.44 8.73 -12.68
C ARG A 253 15.27 9.17 -11.23
N HIS A 254 16.23 8.76 -10.40
CA HIS A 254 16.24 9.03 -8.96
C HIS A 254 16.25 10.51 -8.61
N LYS A 255 16.91 11.33 -9.44
CA LYS A 255 16.93 12.79 -9.29
C LYS A 255 15.55 13.38 -9.47
N GLU A 256 14.92 13.06 -10.59
CA GLU A 256 13.58 13.54 -10.93
C GLU A 256 12.56 13.04 -9.91
N PHE A 257 12.69 11.79 -9.46
CA PHE A 257 11.85 11.24 -8.40
C PHE A 257 12.01 12.01 -7.09
N SER A 258 13.25 12.30 -6.68
CA SER A 258 13.54 13.06 -5.47
C SER A 258 13.02 14.50 -5.57
N GLN A 259 13.09 15.15 -6.73
CA GLN A 259 12.56 16.51 -6.89
C GLN A 259 11.04 16.54 -6.81
N ILE A 260 10.34 15.62 -7.49
CA ILE A 260 8.87 15.64 -7.46
C ILE A 260 8.31 15.25 -6.09
N LEU A 261 9.01 14.41 -5.32
CA LEU A 261 8.61 14.09 -3.95
C LEU A 261 8.64 15.31 -3.00
N LYS A 262 9.43 16.34 -3.30
CA LYS A 262 9.44 17.58 -2.49
C LYS A 262 8.14 18.38 -2.60
N THR A 263 7.41 18.22 -3.70
CA THR A 263 6.16 18.98 -3.94
C THR A 263 4.95 18.32 -3.31
N VAL A 264 5.03 17.04 -2.94
CA VAL A 264 3.94 16.24 -2.35
C VAL A 264 3.37 16.88 -1.11
N ASP A 265 2.06 17.11 -1.07
CA ASP A 265 1.32 17.58 0.11
C ASP A 265 0.57 16.44 0.81
N ILE A 266 0.10 15.46 0.02
CA ILE A 266 -0.72 14.34 0.48
C ILE A 266 -0.11 13.03 -0.01
N THR A 267 -0.07 12.02 0.85
CA THR A 267 0.13 10.63 0.44
C THR A 267 -1.17 9.85 0.57
N TYR A 268 -1.46 9.00 -0.41
CA TYR A 268 -2.78 8.44 -0.57
C TYR A 268 -2.80 6.98 -1.03
N ASN A 269 -3.75 6.23 -0.48
CA ASN A 269 -4.15 4.90 -0.92
C ASN A 269 -5.65 4.70 -0.60
N LYS A 270 -6.25 3.58 -1.01
CA LYS A 270 -7.67 3.28 -0.73
C LYS A 270 -7.93 1.80 -0.46
N VAL A 271 -9.09 1.54 0.15
CA VAL A 271 -9.67 0.20 0.34
C VAL A 271 -11.00 0.07 -0.41
N VAL A 272 -11.24 -1.14 -0.93
CA VAL A 272 -12.42 -1.49 -1.73
C VAL A 272 -13.30 -2.55 -1.08
N SER A 273 -12.82 -3.24 -0.04
CA SER A 273 -13.56 -4.28 0.68
C SER A 273 -12.95 -4.50 2.07
N ASP A 274 -13.75 -4.98 3.03
CA ASP A 274 -13.25 -5.46 4.32
C ASP A 274 -12.67 -6.89 4.23
N GLU A 275 -12.75 -7.58 3.08
CA GLU A 275 -12.09 -8.88 2.88
C GLU A 275 -10.56 -8.76 2.99
N TYR A 276 -10.02 -7.59 2.62
CA TYR A 276 -8.58 -7.32 2.62
C TYR A 276 -8.30 -5.87 3.03
N ASP A 277 -7.33 -5.66 3.93
CA ASP A 277 -7.06 -4.36 4.55
C ASP A 277 -5.58 -3.97 4.50
N LEU A 278 -5.25 -2.78 5.02
CA LEU A 278 -3.90 -2.23 5.04
C LEU A 278 -2.89 -3.01 5.92
N PHE A 279 -3.37 -3.92 6.76
CA PHE A 279 -2.54 -4.92 7.46
C PHE A 279 -2.58 -6.29 6.77
N GLY A 280 -3.08 -6.40 5.54
CA GLY A 280 -3.12 -7.64 4.76
C GLY A 280 -1.79 -8.02 4.10
N CYS A 281 -0.95 -7.03 3.78
CA CYS A 281 0.40 -7.25 3.22
C CYS A 281 1.35 -6.11 3.58
N CYS A 282 2.63 -6.43 3.72
CA CYS A 282 3.70 -5.46 3.99
C CYS A 282 3.92 -4.45 2.85
N CYS A 283 3.47 -4.75 1.63
CA CYS A 283 3.58 -3.82 0.50
C CYS A 283 2.87 -2.49 0.74
N TYR A 284 1.85 -2.45 1.61
CA TYR A 284 1.13 -1.22 1.94
C TYR A 284 2.01 -0.24 2.70
N PHE A 285 2.45 -0.57 3.92
CA PHE A 285 3.36 0.31 4.66
C PHE A 285 4.71 0.47 3.93
N GLY A 286 5.21 -0.60 3.28
CA GLY A 286 6.46 -0.55 2.54
C GLY A 286 6.43 0.46 1.39
N THR A 287 5.28 0.66 0.75
CA THR A 287 5.17 1.57 -0.40
C THR A 287 4.50 2.89 -0.06
N HIS A 288 3.31 2.86 0.55
CA HIS A 288 2.59 4.06 1.00
C HIS A 288 3.35 4.72 2.16
N GLY A 289 3.70 3.95 3.19
CA GLY A 289 4.54 4.49 4.26
C GLY A 289 5.93 4.90 3.76
N GLY A 290 6.56 4.10 2.90
CA GLY A 290 7.86 4.44 2.30
C GLY A 290 7.84 5.77 1.52
N ILE A 291 6.81 6.01 0.70
CA ILE A 291 6.67 7.30 -0.01
C ILE A 291 6.39 8.46 0.96
N THR A 292 5.67 8.22 2.06
CA THR A 292 5.46 9.21 3.12
C THR A 292 6.75 9.60 3.80
N ALA A 293 7.56 8.63 4.24
CA ALA A 293 8.87 8.87 4.84
C ALA A 293 9.79 9.64 3.87
N ALA A 294 9.83 9.24 2.60
CA ALA A 294 10.66 9.90 1.59
C ALA A 294 10.20 11.34 1.30
N ALA A 295 8.89 11.56 1.12
CA ALA A 295 8.33 12.89 0.88
C ALA A 295 8.56 13.81 2.08
N ARG A 296 8.31 13.34 3.31
CA ARG A 296 8.53 14.10 4.55
C ARG A 296 10.00 14.45 4.73
N TYR A 297 10.90 13.48 4.56
CA TYR A 297 12.34 13.69 4.69
C TYR A 297 12.89 14.69 3.66
N LEU A 298 12.52 14.55 2.37
CA LEU A 298 13.05 15.38 1.30
C LEU A 298 12.50 16.81 1.31
N SER A 299 11.23 16.97 1.69
CA SER A 299 10.54 18.26 1.67
C SER A 299 10.74 19.05 2.97
N GLY A 300 10.99 18.36 4.09
CA GLY A 300 11.08 18.98 5.43
C GLY A 300 9.74 19.55 5.93
N LYS A 301 8.62 19.30 5.23
CA LYS A 301 7.27 19.70 5.65
C LYS A 301 6.47 18.51 6.18
N GLU A 302 5.43 18.84 6.93
CA GLU A 302 4.40 17.86 7.29
C GLU A 302 3.68 17.38 6.01
N ILE A 303 3.42 16.08 5.93
CA ILE A 303 2.74 15.43 4.81
C ILE A 303 1.47 14.81 5.35
N LYS A 304 0.31 15.18 4.80
CA LYS A 304 -0.96 14.56 5.20
C LYS A 304 -1.05 13.14 4.64
N THR A 305 -1.54 12.21 5.46
CA THR A 305 -1.72 10.80 5.07
C THR A 305 -3.20 10.48 5.02
N TYR A 306 -3.75 10.37 3.80
CA TYR A 306 -5.18 10.12 3.61
C TYR A 306 -5.44 8.72 3.07
N TYR A 307 -6.62 8.21 3.36
CA TYR A 307 -7.05 6.88 2.98
C TYR A 307 -8.49 6.89 2.45
N GLY A 308 -8.66 6.47 1.21
CA GLY A 308 -9.96 6.37 0.55
C GLY A 308 -10.73 5.11 0.92
N ASP A 309 -12.05 5.23 0.94
CA ASP A 309 -12.96 4.13 1.23
C ASP A 309 -14.02 4.02 0.13
N THR A 310 -14.01 2.86 -0.54
CA THR A 310 -14.93 2.51 -1.62
C THR A 310 -15.56 1.14 -1.38
N ARG A 311 -15.59 0.69 -0.12
CA ARG A 311 -16.29 -0.54 0.28
C ARG A 311 -17.76 -0.49 -0.14
N ASN A 312 -18.35 0.70 -0.07
CA ASN A 312 -19.63 1.00 -0.69
C ASN A 312 -19.45 2.10 -1.77
N PRO A 313 -19.54 1.78 -3.07
CA PRO A 313 -19.40 2.73 -4.17
C PRO A 313 -20.37 3.92 -4.12
N ASP A 314 -21.53 3.75 -3.47
CA ASP A 314 -22.52 4.82 -3.33
C ASP A 314 -22.12 5.85 -2.26
N PHE A 315 -21.33 5.42 -1.26
CA PHE A 315 -20.91 6.21 -0.11
C PHE A 315 -19.38 6.24 -0.01
N VAL A 316 -18.80 7.03 -0.91
CA VAL A 316 -17.36 7.24 -0.99
C VAL A 316 -16.89 8.19 0.12
N GLU A 317 -15.85 7.80 0.84
CA GLU A 317 -15.24 8.61 1.91
C GLU A 317 -13.73 8.71 1.76
N VAL A 318 -13.14 9.77 2.32
CA VAL A 318 -11.69 9.91 2.52
C VAL A 318 -11.47 10.31 3.97
N ARG A 319 -10.62 9.55 4.68
CA ARG A 319 -10.29 9.76 6.09
C ARG A 319 -8.77 9.84 6.28
N ASP A 320 -8.34 10.16 7.49
CA ASP A 320 -6.92 10.07 7.83
C ASP A 320 -6.49 8.59 7.88
N LEU A 321 -5.23 8.33 7.54
CA LEU A 321 -4.66 6.99 7.65
C LEU A 321 -4.77 6.45 9.08
N ALA A 322 -4.50 7.30 10.07
CA ALA A 322 -4.66 6.96 11.49
C ALA A 322 -6.09 6.47 11.82
N ASP A 323 -7.12 7.06 11.22
CA ASP A 323 -8.50 6.64 11.45
C ASP A 323 -8.78 5.26 10.85
N GLU A 324 -8.25 4.95 9.68
CA GLU A 324 -8.38 3.60 9.10
C GLU A 324 -7.56 2.57 9.90
N ILE A 325 -6.37 2.92 10.37
CA ILE A 325 -5.56 2.08 11.29
C ILE A 325 -6.39 1.75 12.53
N ARG A 326 -6.94 2.76 13.22
CA ARG A 326 -7.81 2.57 14.41
C ARG A 326 -9.01 1.68 14.09
N ARG A 327 -9.66 1.90 12.94
CA ARG A 327 -10.83 1.11 12.52
C ARG A 327 -10.47 -0.36 12.31
N VAL A 328 -9.42 -0.65 11.55
CA VAL A 328 -9.03 -2.04 11.23
C VAL A 328 -8.52 -2.76 12.49
N VAL A 329 -7.78 -2.07 13.36
CA VAL A 329 -7.35 -2.62 14.66
C VAL A 329 -8.56 -3.02 15.50
N ARG A 330 -9.54 -2.13 15.69
CA ARG A 330 -10.73 -2.40 16.51
C ARG A 330 -11.66 -3.45 15.91
N THR A 331 -11.79 -3.50 14.59
CA THR A 331 -12.71 -4.42 13.92
C THR A 331 -12.12 -5.80 13.69
N LYS A 332 -10.78 -5.93 13.68
CA LYS A 332 -10.06 -7.19 13.46
C LYS A 332 -9.06 -7.48 14.57
N LEU A 333 -7.87 -6.89 14.55
CA LEU A 333 -6.73 -7.37 15.36
C LEU A 333 -7.07 -7.48 16.86
N LEU A 334 -7.73 -6.47 17.43
CA LEU A 334 -8.13 -6.43 18.84
C LEU A 334 -9.60 -6.80 19.06
N ASN A 335 -10.29 -7.32 18.03
CA ASN A 335 -11.66 -7.78 18.16
C ASN A 335 -11.67 -9.22 18.71
N PRO A 336 -12.27 -9.50 19.88
CA PRO A 336 -12.32 -10.85 20.43
C PRO A 336 -12.89 -11.88 19.46
N LYS A 337 -13.91 -11.54 18.66
CA LYS A 337 -14.48 -12.48 17.67
C LYS A 337 -13.49 -12.87 16.57
N TRP A 338 -12.64 -11.92 16.18
CA TRP A 338 -11.62 -12.18 15.17
C TRP A 338 -10.45 -12.97 15.76
N ILE A 339 -10.02 -12.64 16.98
CA ILE A 339 -8.99 -13.39 17.73
C ILE A 339 -9.42 -14.84 17.92
N GLU A 340 -10.61 -15.09 18.46
CA GLU A 340 -11.18 -16.44 18.58
C GLU A 340 -11.38 -17.11 17.22
N GLY A 341 -11.63 -16.30 16.18
CA GLY A 341 -11.58 -16.71 14.78
C GLY A 341 -10.26 -17.36 14.40
N MET A 342 -9.17 -16.65 14.64
CA MET A 342 -7.80 -17.08 14.33
C MET A 342 -7.36 -18.26 15.19
N LYS A 343 -7.70 -18.28 16.48
CA LYS A 343 -7.32 -19.37 17.40
C LYS A 343 -7.76 -20.75 16.92
N ARG A 344 -8.91 -20.85 16.25
CA ARG A 344 -9.39 -22.12 15.63
C ARG A 344 -8.45 -22.71 14.58
N HIS A 345 -7.47 -21.93 14.09
CA HIS A 345 -6.51 -22.32 13.07
C HIS A 345 -5.07 -22.52 13.62
N GLY A 346 -4.91 -22.63 14.95
CA GLY A 346 -3.65 -23.01 15.62
C GLY A 346 -2.43 -22.21 15.12
N TYR A 347 -1.41 -22.93 14.64
CA TYR A 347 -0.14 -22.34 14.17
C TYR A 347 -0.34 -21.21 13.14
N LYS A 348 -1.25 -21.41 12.18
CA LYS A 348 -1.51 -20.43 11.11
C LYS A 348 -2.23 -19.19 11.65
N GLY A 349 -3.17 -19.38 12.58
CA GLY A 349 -3.86 -18.30 13.26
C GLY A 349 -2.90 -17.41 14.05
N ALA A 350 -2.04 -18.03 14.87
CA ALA A 350 -0.98 -17.34 15.60
C ALA A 350 -0.03 -16.57 14.67
N GLY A 351 0.39 -17.20 13.57
CA GLY A 351 1.24 -16.56 12.55
C GLY A 351 0.58 -15.37 11.85
N ASP A 352 -0.72 -15.41 11.60
CA ASP A 352 -1.44 -14.28 10.98
C ASP A 352 -1.64 -13.11 11.93
N ILE A 353 -1.84 -13.37 13.22
CA ILE A 353 -1.86 -12.33 14.26
C ILE A 353 -0.50 -11.62 14.30
N SER A 354 0.59 -12.38 14.44
CA SER A 354 1.96 -11.84 14.48
C SER A 354 2.28 -11.02 13.22
N LYS A 355 1.96 -11.51 12.03
CA LYS A 355 2.14 -10.75 10.77
C LYS A 355 1.38 -9.42 10.75
N ARG A 356 0.15 -9.37 11.28
CA ARG A 356 -0.62 -8.11 11.36
C ARG A 356 0.01 -7.12 12.34
N ILE A 357 0.49 -7.57 13.49
CA ILE A 357 1.21 -6.73 14.47
C ILE A 357 2.51 -6.20 13.87
N GLY A 358 3.30 -7.04 13.20
CA GLY A 358 4.51 -6.58 12.51
C GLY A 358 4.23 -5.55 11.40
N ARG A 359 3.02 -5.56 10.81
CA ARG A 359 2.60 -4.54 9.83
C ARG A 359 2.17 -3.23 10.51
N ILE A 360 1.60 -3.27 11.72
CA ILE A 360 1.34 -2.07 12.53
C ILE A 360 2.67 -1.40 12.87
N TYR A 361 3.65 -2.17 13.34
CA TYR A 361 5.01 -1.67 13.55
C TYR A 361 5.59 -1.01 12.30
N GLY A 362 5.45 -1.66 11.13
CA GLY A 362 5.90 -1.09 9.86
C GLY A 362 5.19 0.21 9.46
N TRP A 363 3.88 0.33 9.72
CA TRP A 363 3.15 1.58 9.53
C TRP A 363 3.68 2.68 10.44
N GLU A 364 3.91 2.38 11.72
CA GLU A 364 4.44 3.37 12.65
C GLU A 364 5.83 3.84 12.25
N ALA A 365 6.74 2.91 11.96
CA ALA A 365 8.10 3.20 11.51
C ALA A 365 8.17 4.10 10.27
N THR A 366 7.16 4.04 9.39
CA THR A 366 7.17 4.75 8.10
C THR A 366 6.29 5.98 8.06
N THR A 367 5.24 6.06 8.88
CA THR A 367 4.25 7.15 8.83
C THR A 367 4.13 7.93 10.12
N LYS A 368 4.34 7.31 11.28
CA LYS A 368 4.08 7.90 12.62
C LYS A 368 2.59 8.18 12.87
N GLU A 369 1.72 7.29 12.39
CA GLU A 369 0.26 7.44 12.39
C GLU A 369 -0.44 6.37 13.27
N VAL A 370 0.32 5.56 14.01
CA VAL A 370 -0.23 4.55 14.92
C VAL A 370 -0.22 5.11 16.33
N ASP A 371 -1.39 5.13 16.98
CA ASP A 371 -1.48 5.60 18.36
C ASP A 371 -0.80 4.63 19.36
N ASP A 372 -0.18 5.17 20.40
CA ASP A 372 0.43 4.40 21.50
C ASP A 372 -0.52 3.36 22.12
N TRP A 373 -1.80 3.70 22.30
CA TRP A 373 -2.78 2.79 22.91
C TRP A 373 -2.93 1.49 22.12
N ILE A 374 -2.67 1.50 20.80
CA ILE A 374 -2.74 0.30 19.96
C ILE A 374 -1.65 -0.69 20.38
N PHE A 375 -0.42 -0.21 20.60
CA PHE A 375 0.68 -1.03 21.07
C PHE A 375 0.45 -1.50 22.52
N ASP A 376 -0.06 -0.63 23.38
CA ASP A 376 -0.42 -0.99 24.75
C ASP A 376 -1.43 -2.14 24.77
N GLU A 377 -2.51 -2.03 23.98
CA GLU A 377 -3.55 -3.06 23.92
C GLU A 377 -3.06 -4.35 23.24
N ILE A 378 -2.14 -4.27 22.27
CA ILE A 378 -1.48 -5.46 21.70
C ILE A 378 -0.69 -6.18 22.80
N ALA A 379 0.08 -5.46 23.61
CA ALA A 379 0.84 -6.06 24.71
C ALA A 379 -0.08 -6.72 25.75
N ARG A 380 -1.12 -6.00 26.19
CA ARG A 380 -2.11 -6.53 27.13
C ARG A 380 -2.83 -7.77 26.58
N THR A 381 -3.25 -7.70 25.32
CA THR A 381 -4.04 -8.75 24.71
C THR A 381 -3.21 -9.98 24.44
N PHE A 382 -2.01 -9.87 23.89
CA PHE A 382 -1.29 -11.06 23.39
C PHE A 382 -0.15 -11.53 24.29
N LEU A 383 0.47 -10.64 25.08
CA LEU A 383 1.61 -10.98 25.94
C LEU A 383 1.23 -11.13 27.42
N MET A 384 0.34 -10.27 27.93
CA MET A 384 -0.02 -10.26 29.36
C MET A 384 -1.27 -11.09 29.67
N ASN A 385 -2.12 -11.36 28.68
CA ASN A 385 -3.29 -12.22 28.88
C ASN A 385 -2.88 -13.70 28.85
N GLU A 386 -3.04 -14.38 29.98
CA GLU A 386 -2.64 -15.78 30.15
C GLU A 386 -3.26 -16.76 29.13
N GLU A 387 -4.50 -16.53 28.70
CA GLU A 387 -5.16 -17.41 27.74
C GLU A 387 -4.52 -17.29 26.34
N ASN A 388 -4.31 -16.06 25.88
CA ASN A 388 -3.63 -15.81 24.61
C ASN A 388 -2.18 -16.26 24.65
N LYS A 389 -1.49 -15.99 25.76
CA LYS A 389 -0.11 -16.40 26.00
C LYS A 389 0.03 -17.93 25.88
N LYS A 390 -0.82 -18.68 26.56
CA LYS A 390 -0.87 -20.15 26.47
C LYS A 390 -1.21 -20.64 25.05
N PHE A 391 -2.13 -19.99 24.34
CA PHE A 391 -2.43 -20.32 22.95
C PHE A 391 -1.19 -20.22 22.06
N PHE A 392 -0.43 -19.12 22.18
CA PHE A 392 0.80 -18.92 21.42
C PHE A 392 1.89 -19.90 21.84
N GLU A 393 2.09 -20.12 23.13
CA GLU A 393 3.02 -21.11 23.65
C GLU A 393 2.72 -22.47 23.00
N GLU A 394 1.50 -22.98 23.11
CA GLU A 394 1.12 -24.29 22.55
C GLU A 394 1.28 -24.36 21.03
N HIS A 395 0.84 -23.34 20.29
CA HIS A 395 0.69 -23.45 18.84
C HIS A 395 1.82 -22.84 18.03
N ASN A 396 2.43 -21.74 18.46
CA ASN A 396 3.47 -21.02 17.72
C ASN A 396 4.23 -20.00 18.61
N PRO A 397 5.18 -20.44 19.45
CA PRO A 397 5.91 -19.55 20.36
C PRO A 397 6.78 -18.53 19.61
N TRP A 398 7.29 -18.88 18.43
CA TRP A 398 8.05 -17.97 17.56
C TRP A 398 7.24 -16.76 17.10
N ALA A 399 5.92 -16.92 16.92
CA ALA A 399 5.05 -15.81 16.55
C ALA A 399 4.88 -14.80 17.70
N LEU A 400 4.83 -15.28 18.95
CA LEU A 400 4.75 -14.42 20.13
C LEU A 400 6.09 -13.74 20.44
N GLU A 401 7.18 -14.47 20.23
CA GLU A 401 8.54 -13.93 20.31
C GLU A 401 8.71 -12.77 19.33
N GLU A 402 8.33 -12.93 18.06
CA GLU A 402 8.39 -11.84 17.07
C GLU A 402 7.50 -10.66 17.46
N ILE A 403 6.33 -10.89 18.07
CA ILE A 403 5.48 -9.80 18.60
C ILE A 403 6.24 -9.04 19.69
N ALA A 404 6.78 -9.75 20.68
CA ALA A 404 7.53 -9.15 21.79
C ALA A 404 8.76 -8.38 21.29
N ARG A 405 9.54 -8.96 20.37
CA ARG A 405 10.70 -8.33 19.73
C ARG A 405 10.31 -7.00 19.06
N ARG A 406 9.25 -6.99 18.25
CA ARG A 406 8.80 -5.76 17.56
C ARG A 406 8.29 -4.68 18.52
N LEU A 407 7.65 -5.07 19.61
CA LEU A 407 7.21 -4.13 20.64
C LEU A 407 8.41 -3.52 21.40
N ILE A 408 9.40 -4.33 21.76
CA ILE A 408 10.65 -3.84 22.36
C ILE A 408 11.36 -2.88 21.41
N GLU A 409 11.48 -3.26 20.14
CA GLU A 409 12.10 -2.42 19.13
C GLU A 409 11.35 -1.09 18.92
N ALA A 410 10.01 -1.11 18.93
CA ALA A 410 9.20 0.10 18.85
C ALA A 410 9.49 1.04 20.04
N MET A 411 9.57 0.49 21.25
CA MET A 411 9.91 1.24 22.46
C MET A 411 11.33 1.83 22.38
N GLU A 412 12.34 1.01 22.01
CA GLU A 412 13.73 1.45 21.97
C GLU A 412 14.00 2.49 20.88
N ARG A 413 13.23 2.46 19.78
CA ARG A 413 13.28 3.46 18.71
C ARG A 413 12.45 4.71 18.99
N GLY A 414 11.72 4.76 20.10
CA GLY A 414 10.81 5.87 20.42
C GLY A 414 9.60 5.99 19.49
N LEU A 415 9.23 4.89 18.82
CA LEU A 415 8.02 4.78 18.00
C LEU A 415 6.77 4.54 18.86
N TRP A 416 6.95 4.06 20.08
CA TRP A 416 5.89 3.81 21.04
C TRP A 416 6.40 4.16 22.44
N ASN A 417 5.57 4.84 23.22
CA ASN A 417 5.82 5.07 24.65
C ASN A 417 4.89 4.18 25.50
N PRO A 418 5.37 3.03 26.01
CA PRO A 418 4.53 2.09 26.75
C PRO A 418 3.96 2.67 28.05
N ALA A 419 2.75 2.25 28.40
CA ALA A 419 2.23 2.42 29.75
C ALA A 419 3.16 1.79 30.80
N ASP A 420 3.24 2.38 32.00
CA ASP A 420 4.20 1.99 33.04
C ASP A 420 4.14 0.50 33.39
N ASP A 421 2.94 -0.05 33.51
CA ASP A 421 2.74 -1.46 33.86
C ASP A 421 3.15 -2.44 32.75
N ILE A 422 3.20 -1.99 31.49
CA ILE A 422 3.72 -2.76 30.36
C ILE A 422 5.25 -2.67 30.34
N LYS A 423 5.78 -1.46 30.55
CA LYS A 423 7.22 -1.19 30.55
C LYS A 423 7.96 -2.06 31.57
N ASP A 424 7.36 -2.26 32.74
CA ASP A 424 7.94 -3.06 33.83
C ASP A 424 8.02 -4.56 33.50
N VAL A 425 7.13 -5.07 32.64
CA VAL A 425 7.00 -6.52 32.36
C VAL A 425 7.43 -6.94 30.97
N LEU A 426 7.56 -6.02 30.00
CA LEU A 426 7.81 -6.38 28.60
C LEU A 426 9.11 -7.18 28.43
N LYS A 427 10.19 -6.77 29.11
CA LYS A 427 11.49 -7.47 29.05
C LYS A 427 11.46 -8.82 29.75
N SER A 428 10.73 -8.96 30.86
CA SER A 428 10.61 -10.26 31.55
C SER A 428 9.76 -11.23 30.74
N LEU A 429 8.68 -10.76 30.11
CA LEU A 429 7.86 -11.56 29.20
C LEU A 429 8.67 -12.05 27.99
N TYR A 430 9.54 -11.21 27.43
CA TYR A 430 10.42 -11.61 26.33
C TYR A 430 11.38 -12.74 26.75
N LEU A 431 12.03 -12.61 27.91
CA LEU A 431 12.94 -13.66 28.44
C LEU A 431 12.22 -14.98 28.71
N GLU A 432 10.98 -14.93 29.19
CA GLU A 432 10.15 -16.12 29.39
C GLU A 432 9.87 -16.83 28.07
N ILE A 433 9.53 -16.08 27.02
CA ILE A 433 9.25 -16.62 25.69
C ILE A 433 10.52 -17.24 25.07
N GLU A 434 11.68 -16.59 25.21
CA GLU A 434 12.96 -17.17 24.78
C GLU A 434 13.23 -18.50 25.51
N GLY A 435 12.99 -18.56 26.82
CA GLY A 435 13.11 -19.79 27.60
C GLY A 435 12.26 -20.94 27.05
N TRP A 436 11.02 -20.68 26.64
CA TRP A 436 10.17 -21.71 26.02
C TRP A 436 10.71 -22.20 24.67
N ILE A 437 11.27 -21.29 23.87
CA ILE A 437 11.82 -21.63 22.56
C ILE A 437 13.08 -22.48 22.73
N GLU A 438 13.97 -22.09 23.64
CA GLU A 438 15.19 -22.84 23.98
C GLU A 438 14.86 -24.26 24.48
N GLU A 439 13.90 -24.39 25.41
CA GLU A 439 13.47 -25.69 25.94
C GLU A 439 12.93 -26.61 24.83
N ARG A 440 12.18 -26.05 23.87
CA ARG A 440 11.63 -26.81 22.74
C ARG A 440 12.65 -27.18 21.68
N MET A 441 13.65 -26.33 21.45
CA MET A 441 14.67 -26.57 20.43
C MET A 441 15.71 -27.62 20.86
N GLY A 442 15.94 -27.81 22.16
CA GLY A 442 16.95 -28.75 22.66
C GLY A 442 18.38 -28.37 22.22
N GLU A 443 19.28 -29.35 22.05
CA GLU A 443 20.63 -29.10 21.53
C GLU A 443 20.61 -28.78 20.02
N VAL A 444 20.66 -27.50 19.67
CA VAL A 444 20.77 -27.03 18.27
C VAL A 444 22.20 -27.22 17.77
N LYS A 445 22.39 -27.98 16.68
CA LYS A 445 23.70 -28.21 16.01
C LYS A 445 23.83 -27.45 14.68
N GLY A 446 23.54 -26.15 14.67
CA GLY A 446 23.66 -25.27 13.50
C GLY A 446 23.84 -23.80 13.87
N ASP A 447 24.02 -22.93 12.87
CA ASP A 447 24.14 -21.49 13.09
C ASP A 447 22.84 -20.94 13.69
N PHE A 448 22.93 -20.44 14.92
CA PHE A 448 21.82 -19.83 15.65
C PHE A 448 21.83 -18.32 15.41
N GLN A 449 20.78 -17.81 14.77
CA GLN A 449 20.52 -16.38 14.75
C GLN A 449 19.84 -16.03 16.09
N GLY A 450 20.60 -15.48 17.02
CA GLY A 450 20.08 -15.06 18.33
C GLY A 450 19.12 -13.87 18.23
N GLY A 451 18.54 -13.47 19.36
CA GLY A 451 17.61 -12.33 19.46
C GLY A 451 18.27 -10.94 19.29
N SER A 452 19.54 -10.86 18.87
CA SER A 452 20.22 -9.56 18.66
C SER A 452 19.62 -8.81 17.48
N ILE A 453 19.28 -7.54 17.70
CA ILE A 453 18.93 -6.61 16.63
C ILE A 453 20.25 -6.01 16.11
N ASP A 454 20.87 -6.68 15.13
CA ASP A 454 22.09 -6.19 14.50
C ASP A 454 21.73 -5.13 13.44
N VAL A 455 21.86 -3.86 13.82
CA VAL A 455 21.60 -2.73 12.92
C VAL A 455 22.77 -2.58 11.95
N VAL A 456 22.54 -2.89 10.68
CA VAL A 456 23.50 -2.64 9.60
C VAL A 456 22.99 -1.51 8.70
N THR A 457 23.72 -0.39 8.60
CA THR A 457 23.30 0.76 7.77
C THR A 457 24.18 1.01 6.55
N ALA A 458 23.76 1.98 5.73
CA ALA A 458 24.51 2.46 4.57
C ALA A 458 25.96 2.79 4.83
N GLU A 459 26.21 3.40 5.97
CA GLU A 459 27.54 3.90 6.33
C GLU A 459 28.51 2.75 6.61
N GLU A 460 27.98 1.58 6.95
CA GLU A 460 28.68 0.36 7.32
C GLU A 460 28.85 -0.59 6.12
N ILE A 461 28.09 -0.39 5.03
CA ILE A 461 28.22 -1.14 3.77
C ILE A 461 28.74 -0.22 2.65
N GLU A 462 30.04 -0.30 2.37
CA GLU A 462 30.73 0.58 1.41
C GLU A 462 30.07 0.62 0.01
N TYR A 463 29.59 -0.53 -0.48
CA TYR A 463 28.85 -0.60 -1.74
C TYR A 463 27.55 0.22 -1.71
N TRP A 464 26.78 0.12 -0.62
CA TRP A 464 25.50 0.79 -0.47
C TRP A 464 25.68 2.31 -0.29
N LYS A 465 26.70 2.72 0.47
CA LYS A 465 27.13 4.13 0.60
C LYS A 465 27.41 4.79 -0.75
N ASN A 466 28.13 4.11 -1.64
CA ASN A 466 28.46 4.64 -2.96
C ASN A 466 27.20 4.75 -3.84
N LYS A 467 26.32 3.74 -3.80
CA LYS A 467 25.06 3.75 -4.55
C LYS A 467 24.10 4.84 -4.10
N ILE A 468 24.01 5.13 -2.81
CA ILE A 468 23.15 6.20 -2.30
C ILE A 468 23.67 7.57 -2.67
N LYS A 469 24.99 7.77 -2.63
CA LYS A 469 25.59 9.03 -3.11
C LYS A 469 25.23 9.30 -4.57
N GLU A 470 25.26 8.29 -5.44
CA GLU A 470 24.82 8.43 -6.84
C GLU A 470 23.33 8.77 -6.99
N VAL A 471 22.49 8.26 -6.10
CA VAL A 471 21.03 8.50 -6.10
C VAL A 471 20.65 9.90 -5.62
N LEU A 472 21.40 10.44 -4.64
CA LEU A 472 21.11 11.72 -3.99
C LEU A 472 21.90 12.91 -4.57
N SER A 473 23.05 12.69 -5.23
CA SER A 473 23.78 13.70 -6.02
C SER A 473 23.10 13.91 -7.35
#